data_AF-R6K914-F1
#
_entry.id   AF-R6K914-F1
#
_cell.length_a   1.000
_cell.length_b   1.000
_cell.length_c   1.000
_cell.angle_alpha   90.00
_cell.angle_beta   90.00
_cell.angle_gamma   90.00
#
_symmetry.space_group_name_H-M   'P 1'
#
loop_
_entity.id
_entity.type
_entity.pdbx_description
1 polymer ?
#
loop_
_entity_poly.entity_id
_entity_poly.type
_entity_poly.pdbx_seq_one_letter_code
_entity_poly.pdbx_strand_id
1 'polypeptide(L)'
;MSSGYAAVFDIINDLIIRMEAQSGLRTQFDMEGIVLVDEIETHLHLQLQKKILPVLTKLFPNIQFVITTHSPFILSSLDNAVIYDLENNTLVKNGLKNLPYEGIVEGYFKADKLSEELREKYERYKALVSKDELSDKEYEEIDKLEYYLDEIPDYLAKELTAEYSRLKLEFSNRG
;
A
#
# COMPACT_ATOMS: atom_id res chain seq x y z
N MET A 1 -24.62 0.50 10.19
CA MET A 1 -23.81 0.69 8.95
C MET A 1 -22.36 0.79 9.37
N SER A 2 -21.41 0.19 8.65
CA SER A 2 -20.00 0.21 9.08
C SER A 2 -19.49 1.66 9.06
N SER A 3 -18.77 2.08 10.10
CA SER A 3 -18.30 3.45 10.32
C SER A 3 -17.61 4.09 9.12
N GLY A 4 -16.91 3.29 8.30
CA GLY A 4 -16.25 3.78 7.08
C GLY A 4 -17.20 4.21 5.96
N TYR A 5 -18.38 3.60 5.84
CA TYR A 5 -19.38 4.08 4.87
C TYR A 5 -20.00 5.40 5.31
N ALA A 6 -20.21 5.59 6.62
CA ALA A 6 -20.74 6.84 7.15
C ALA A 6 -19.85 8.03 6.79
N ALA A 7 -18.53 7.90 6.97
CA ALA A 7 -17.57 8.94 6.60
C ALA A 7 -17.63 9.33 5.11
N VAL A 8 -17.78 8.35 4.21
CA VAL A 8 -17.96 8.64 2.77
C VAL A 8 -19.27 9.39 2.52
N PHE A 9 -20.36 8.94 3.14
CA PHE A 9 -21.65 9.61 3.02
C PHE A 9 -21.61 11.03 3.58
N ASP A 10 -20.89 11.26 4.66
CA ASP A 10 -20.74 12.58 5.27
C ASP A 10 -20.01 13.54 4.31
N ILE A 11 -18.92 13.12 3.67
CA ILE A 11 -18.21 13.92 2.66
C ILE A 11 -19.12 14.24 1.48
N ILE A 12 -19.81 13.24 0.94
CA ILE A 12 -20.71 13.43 -0.21
C ILE A 12 -21.86 14.37 0.15
N ASN A 13 -22.46 14.19 1.33
CA ASN A 13 -23.59 14.99 1.79
C ASN A 13 -23.18 16.44 2.06
N ASP A 14 -22.01 16.68 2.67
CA ASP A 14 -21.49 18.05 2.87
C ASP A 14 -21.29 18.78 1.53
N LEU A 15 -20.74 18.08 0.53
CA LEU A 15 -20.58 18.64 -0.82
C LEU A 15 -21.92 18.96 -1.48
N ILE A 16 -22.90 18.06 -1.40
CA ILE A 16 -24.25 18.28 -1.94
C ILE A 16 -24.91 19.49 -1.30
N ILE A 17 -24.90 19.58 0.04
CA ILE A 17 -25.51 20.69 0.79
C ILE A 17 -24.89 22.03 0.39
N ARG A 18 -23.56 22.10 0.26
CA ARG A 18 -22.85 23.32 -0.17
C ARG A 18 -23.21 23.71 -1.60
N MET A 19 -23.29 22.74 -2.52
CA MET A 19 -23.67 23.01 -3.90
C MET A 19 -25.13 23.50 -3.99
N GLU A 20 -26.06 22.86 -3.28
CA GLU A 20 -27.47 23.26 -3.27
C GLU A 20 -27.68 24.68 -2.72
N ALA A 21 -26.95 25.04 -1.66
CA ALA A 21 -26.98 26.37 -1.08
C ALA A 21 -26.58 27.46 -2.09
N GLN A 22 -25.71 27.13 -3.04
CA GLN A 22 -25.17 28.07 -4.03
C GLN A 22 -25.90 28.02 -5.38
N SER A 23 -26.50 26.88 -5.74
CA SER A 23 -27.20 26.68 -7.02
C SER A 23 -28.70 26.97 -6.98
N GLY A 24 -29.28 27.18 -5.79
CA GLY A 24 -30.69 27.55 -5.62
C GLY A 24 -31.66 26.44 -6.03
N LEU A 25 -31.42 25.21 -5.55
CA LEU A 25 -32.22 23.99 -5.80
C LEU A 25 -32.09 23.39 -7.22
N ARG A 26 -31.00 23.66 -7.94
CA ARG A 26 -30.69 22.91 -9.16
C ARG A 26 -30.13 21.53 -8.81
N THR A 27 -30.76 20.49 -9.34
CA THR A 27 -30.36 19.08 -9.18
C THR A 27 -29.16 18.66 -10.04
N GLN A 28 -28.42 19.62 -10.59
CA GLN A 28 -27.25 19.36 -11.43
C GLN A 28 -25.98 19.53 -10.59
N PHE A 29 -25.17 18.47 -10.50
CA PHE A 29 -23.87 18.46 -9.82
C PHE A 29 -22.74 18.95 -10.75
N ASP A 30 -23.01 19.98 -11.55
CA ASP A 30 -22.12 20.52 -12.59
C ASP A 30 -21.46 21.84 -12.17
N MET A 31 -21.52 22.19 -10.89
CA MET A 31 -20.86 23.39 -10.37
C MET A 31 -19.33 23.25 -10.44
N GLU A 32 -18.69 24.30 -10.94
CA GLU A 32 -17.24 24.44 -10.90
C GLU A 32 -16.79 24.84 -9.50
N GLY A 33 -15.73 24.22 -9.00
CA GLY A 33 -15.21 24.53 -7.66
C GLY A 33 -13.91 23.82 -7.35
N ILE A 34 -13.27 24.27 -6.28
CA ILE A 34 -12.09 23.62 -5.70
C ILE A 34 -12.46 23.09 -4.33
N VAL A 35 -12.20 21.81 -4.10
CA VAL A 35 -12.43 21.16 -2.81
C VAL A 35 -11.07 20.73 -2.25
N LEU A 36 -10.79 21.18 -1.03
CA LEU A 36 -9.61 20.79 -0.27
C LEU A 36 -10.04 19.76 0.76
N VAL A 37 -9.43 18.56 0.75
CA VAL A 37 -9.68 17.56 1.79
C VAL A 37 -8.37 17.12 2.40
N ASP A 38 -8.27 17.30 3.71
CA ASP A 38 -7.15 16.78 4.48
C ASP A 38 -7.44 15.32 4.87
N GLU A 39 -6.47 14.43 4.70
CA GLU A 39 -6.53 13.01 5.03
C GLU A 39 -7.86 12.35 4.60
N ILE A 40 -8.13 12.33 3.29
CA ILE A 40 -9.39 11.83 2.72
C ILE A 40 -9.72 10.38 3.13
N GLU A 41 -8.70 9.59 3.50
CA GLU A 41 -8.84 8.22 3.97
C GLU A 41 -9.23 8.07 5.44
N THR A 42 -9.27 9.14 6.23
CA THR A 42 -9.46 9.06 7.68
C THR A 42 -10.78 8.35 8.01
N HIS A 43 -10.68 7.31 8.85
CA HIS A 43 -11.76 6.36 9.18
C HIS A 43 -12.34 5.52 8.02
N LEU A 44 -11.79 5.60 6.81
CA LEU A 44 -12.19 4.76 5.68
C LEU A 44 -11.55 3.38 5.76
N HIS A 45 -12.36 2.35 5.58
CA HIS A 45 -11.84 0.99 5.38
C HIS A 45 -11.07 0.91 4.05
N LEU A 46 -10.04 0.06 3.97
CA LEU A 46 -9.12 -0.04 2.81
C LEU A 46 -9.84 -0.16 1.44
N GLN A 47 -10.93 -0.93 1.40
CA GLN A 47 -11.74 -1.09 0.18
C GLN A 47 -12.41 0.22 -0.29
N LEU A 48 -12.78 1.10 0.64
CA LEU A 48 -13.39 2.40 0.35
C LEU A 48 -12.33 3.42 -0.08
N GLN A 49 -11.12 3.36 0.48
CA GLN A 49 -10.02 4.23 0.05
C GLN A 49 -9.74 4.09 -1.46
N LYS A 50 -9.77 2.86 -2.00
CA LYS A 50 -9.62 2.65 -3.45
C LYS A 50 -10.77 3.21 -4.31
N LYS A 51 -11.94 3.44 -3.72
CA LYS A 51 -13.18 3.79 -4.43
C LYS A 51 -13.60 5.25 -4.25
N ILE A 52 -13.17 5.91 -3.19
CA ILE A 52 -13.67 7.24 -2.81
C ILE A 52 -13.40 8.29 -3.90
N LEU A 53 -12.17 8.40 -4.40
CA LEU A 53 -11.85 9.39 -5.44
C LEU A 53 -12.53 9.11 -6.78
N PRO A 54 -12.57 7.85 -7.30
CA PRO A 54 -13.39 7.53 -8.47
C PRO A 54 -14.87 7.90 -8.31
N VAL A 55 -15.44 7.71 -7.11
CA VAL A 55 -16.83 8.09 -6.83
C VAL A 55 -16.98 9.61 -6.82
N LEU A 56 -16.13 10.34 -6.11
CA LEU A 56 -16.20 11.79 -6.00
C LEU A 56 -16.03 12.49 -7.35
N THR A 57 -15.00 12.12 -8.12
CA THR A 57 -14.74 12.68 -9.45
C THR A 57 -15.84 12.36 -10.47
N LYS A 58 -16.55 11.23 -10.31
CA LYS A 58 -17.69 10.88 -11.17
C LYS A 58 -18.97 11.62 -10.77
N LEU A 59 -19.20 11.83 -9.47
CA LEU A 59 -20.36 12.57 -8.96
C LEU A 59 -20.23 14.06 -9.21
N PHE A 60 -19.01 14.59 -9.11
CA PHE A 60 -18.71 16.03 -9.22
C PHE A 60 -17.65 16.28 -10.31
N PRO A 61 -18.01 16.14 -11.60
CA PRO A 61 -17.06 16.18 -12.71
C PRO A 61 -16.35 17.53 -12.90
N ASN A 62 -16.96 18.62 -12.43
CA ASN A 62 -16.43 19.99 -12.58
C ASN A 62 -15.69 20.48 -11.32
N ILE A 63 -15.53 19.61 -10.30
CA ILE A 63 -14.79 19.95 -9.08
C ILE A 63 -13.35 19.49 -9.21
N GLN A 64 -12.42 20.41 -8.94
CA GLN A 64 -11.01 20.08 -8.72
C GLN A 64 -10.80 19.70 -7.25
N PHE A 65 -10.43 18.43 -7.02
CA PHE A 65 -10.07 17.94 -5.70
C PHE A 65 -8.57 18.11 -5.47
N VAL A 66 -8.20 18.80 -4.41
CA VAL A 66 -6.84 18.82 -3.87
C VAL A 66 -6.89 18.13 -2.52
N ILE A 67 -6.19 17.01 -2.41
CA ILE A 67 -6.26 16.15 -1.25
C ILE A 67 -4.88 15.90 -0.66
N THR A 68 -4.83 15.65 0.64
CA THR A 68 -3.67 15.05 1.30
C THR A 68 -4.01 13.60 1.67
N THR A 69 -2.99 12.75 1.68
CA THR A 69 -3.15 11.33 2.04
C THR A 69 -1.79 10.74 2.42
N HIS A 70 -1.80 9.87 3.42
CA HIS A 70 -0.71 8.95 3.73
C HIS A 70 -0.99 7.54 3.18
N SER A 71 -2.18 7.32 2.64
CA SER A 71 -2.58 6.00 2.17
C SER A 71 -2.08 5.71 0.74
N PRO A 72 -1.26 4.65 0.55
CA PRO A 72 -0.92 4.15 -0.80
C PRO A 72 -2.17 3.76 -1.63
N PHE A 73 -3.27 3.40 -0.97
CA PHE A 73 -4.49 3.00 -1.67
C PHE A 73 -5.17 4.18 -2.37
N ILE A 74 -5.10 5.38 -1.78
CA ILE A 74 -5.60 6.60 -2.39
C ILE A 74 -4.74 6.97 -3.62
N LEU A 75 -3.41 6.88 -3.50
CA LEU A 75 -2.48 7.15 -4.61
C LEU A 75 -2.70 6.24 -5.83
N SER A 76 -3.13 5.00 -5.60
CA SER A 76 -3.44 4.02 -6.64
C SER A 76 -4.89 4.06 -7.17
N SER A 77 -5.72 5.01 -6.72
CA SER A 77 -7.16 4.99 -6.99
C SER A 77 -7.58 5.62 -8.32
N LEU A 78 -6.77 6.50 -8.90
CA LEU A 78 -7.09 7.26 -10.12
C LEU A 78 -5.94 7.23 -11.16
N ASP A 79 -6.31 7.19 -12.44
CA ASP A 79 -5.37 7.20 -13.58
C ASP A 79 -4.88 8.62 -13.94
N ASN A 80 -5.68 9.64 -13.63
CA ASN A 80 -5.44 11.04 -14.01
C ASN A 80 -5.11 11.92 -12.80
N ALA A 81 -4.54 11.34 -11.74
CA ALA A 81 -4.09 12.10 -10.58
C ALA A 81 -2.71 12.72 -10.81
N VAL A 82 -2.51 13.91 -10.25
CA VAL A 82 -1.18 14.50 -10.07
C VAL A 82 -0.81 14.33 -8.62
N ILE A 83 0.28 13.61 -8.35
CA ILE A 83 0.74 13.33 -7.00
C ILE A 83 2.01 14.15 -6.77
N TYR A 84 2.03 14.90 -5.69
CA TYR A 84 3.20 15.65 -5.27
C TYR A 84 3.67 15.14 -3.92
N ASP A 85 4.88 14.58 -3.90
CA ASP A 85 5.57 14.17 -2.69
C ASP A 85 6.31 15.36 -2.09
N LEU A 86 5.90 15.79 -0.90
CA LEU A 86 6.55 16.89 -0.18
C LEU A 86 7.87 16.46 0.47
N GLU A 87 8.03 15.18 0.85
CA GLU A 87 9.24 14.67 1.48
C GLU A 87 10.35 14.50 0.45
N ASN A 88 10.03 13.83 -0.67
CA ASN A 88 11.00 13.56 -1.73
C ASN A 88 11.03 14.67 -2.81
N ASN A 89 10.24 15.74 -2.68
CA ASN A 89 10.09 16.83 -3.66
C ASN A 89 9.88 16.32 -5.09
N THR A 90 9.05 15.29 -5.24
CA THR A 90 8.88 14.55 -6.49
C THR A 90 7.46 14.72 -7.02
N LEU A 91 7.35 15.01 -8.32
CA LEU A 91 6.08 15.16 -9.02
C LEU A 91 5.82 13.93 -9.90
N VAL A 92 4.77 13.18 -9.58
CA VAL A 92 4.29 12.08 -10.42
C VAL A 92 3.09 12.56 -11.23
N LYS A 93 3.24 12.52 -12.56
CA LYS A 93 2.17 12.83 -13.51
C LYS A 93 1.53 11.52 -13.97
N ASN A 94 0.20 11.44 -13.94
CA ASN A 94 -0.63 10.28 -14.33
C ASN A 94 -0.80 9.18 -13.26
N GLY A 95 -0.80 9.57 -11.98
CA GLY A 95 -1.11 8.68 -10.86
C GLY A 95 -0.15 7.49 -10.69
N LEU A 96 -0.50 6.59 -9.77
CA LEU A 96 0.24 5.34 -9.52
C LEU A 96 -0.63 4.09 -9.71
N LYS A 97 -1.80 4.20 -10.35
CA LYS A 97 -2.78 3.11 -10.46
C LYS A 97 -2.25 1.87 -11.21
N ASN A 98 -1.33 2.05 -12.16
CA ASN A 98 -0.74 0.95 -12.92
C ASN A 98 0.39 0.21 -12.18
N LEU A 99 0.79 0.68 -11.00
CA LEU A 99 1.84 0.05 -10.21
C LEU A 99 1.25 -0.94 -9.20
N PRO A 100 1.94 -2.06 -8.93
CA PRO A 100 1.56 -2.95 -7.85
C PRO A 100 1.68 -2.21 -6.51
N TYR A 101 0.79 -2.56 -5.57
CA TYR A 101 0.80 -1.99 -4.21
C TYR A 101 2.18 -2.12 -3.55
N GLU A 102 2.81 -3.29 -3.69
CA GLU A 102 4.16 -3.56 -3.19
C GLU A 102 5.19 -2.55 -3.70
N GLY A 103 5.13 -2.21 -5.00
CA GLY A 103 6.04 -1.22 -5.60
C GLY A 103 5.79 0.20 -5.11
N ILE A 104 4.56 0.54 -4.74
CA ILE A 104 4.24 1.84 -4.13
C ILE A 104 4.78 1.88 -2.70
N VAL A 105 4.52 0.85 -1.89
CA VAL A 105 4.94 0.83 -0.48
C VAL A 105 6.47 0.79 -0.33
N GLU A 106 7.14 -0.03 -1.14
CA GLU A 106 8.60 -0.15 -1.11
C GLU A 106 9.29 0.98 -1.86
N GLY A 107 8.88 1.24 -3.10
CA GLY A 107 9.58 2.20 -3.95
C GLY A 107 9.28 3.64 -3.58
N TYR A 108 8.00 3.96 -3.34
CA TYR A 108 7.55 5.33 -3.07
C TYR A 108 7.60 5.65 -1.57
N PHE A 109 7.05 4.78 -0.71
CA PHE A 109 7.06 5.00 0.75
C PHE A 109 8.34 4.51 1.46
N LYS A 110 9.24 3.80 0.77
CA LYS A 110 10.48 3.25 1.35
C LYS A 110 10.22 2.44 2.63
N ALA A 111 9.05 1.83 2.75
CA ALA A 111 8.70 1.04 3.91
C ALA A 111 9.38 -0.32 3.83
N ASP A 112 10.08 -0.70 4.91
CA ASP A 112 10.68 -2.03 5.01
C ASP A 112 9.58 -3.10 4.99
N LYS A 113 9.69 -4.02 4.01
CA LYS A 113 8.72 -5.12 3.82
C LYS A 113 8.85 -6.20 4.89
N LEU A 114 10.03 -6.34 5.47
CA LEU A 114 10.39 -7.40 6.41
C LEU A 114 10.48 -6.79 7.79
N SER A 115 9.95 -7.50 8.80
CA SER A 115 10.29 -7.17 10.18
C SER A 115 11.79 -7.36 10.38
N GLU A 116 12.38 -6.58 11.28
CA GLU A 116 13.78 -6.73 11.68
C GLU A 116 14.08 -8.18 12.09
N GLU A 117 13.17 -8.82 12.84
CA GLU A 117 13.33 -10.22 13.26
C GLU A 117 13.40 -11.20 12.08
N LEU A 118 12.50 -11.06 11.09
CA LEU A 118 12.50 -11.93 9.92
C LEU A 118 13.75 -11.73 9.09
N ARG A 119 14.20 -10.48 8.94
CA ARG A 119 15.43 -10.12 8.24
C ARG A 119 16.65 -10.72 8.92
N GLU A 120 16.77 -10.57 10.24
CA GLU A 120 17.88 -11.12 11.02
C GLU A 120 17.96 -12.65 10.88
N LYS A 121 16.83 -13.34 11.02
CA LYS A 121 16.76 -14.81 10.87
C LYS A 121 17.11 -15.26 9.45
N TYR A 122 16.61 -14.55 8.45
CA TYR A 122 16.90 -14.86 7.05
C TYR A 122 18.37 -14.65 6.69
N GLU A 123 18.97 -13.52 7.07
CA GLU A 123 20.39 -13.25 6.86
C GLU A 123 21.27 -14.24 7.62
N ARG A 124 20.86 -14.63 8.84
CA ARG A 124 21.55 -15.67 9.61
C ARG A 124 21.52 -17.02 8.90
N TYR A 125 20.36 -17.43 8.38
CA TYR A 125 20.23 -18.66 7.58
C TYR A 125 21.14 -18.63 6.35
N LYS A 126 21.11 -17.52 5.59
CA LYS A 126 21.95 -17.31 4.40
C LYS A 126 23.44 -17.39 4.73
N ALA A 127 23.86 -16.80 5.84
CA ALA A 127 25.25 -16.85 6.30
C ALA A 127 25.70 -18.26 6.68
N LEU A 128 24.82 -19.06 7.31
CA LEU A 128 25.12 -20.44 7.71
C LEU A 128 25.20 -21.37 6.49
N VAL A 129 24.19 -21.34 5.61
CA VAL A 129 24.13 -22.17 4.40
C VAL A 129 25.26 -21.88 3.41
N SER A 130 25.82 -20.66 3.44
CA SER A 130 26.94 -20.29 2.58
C SER A 130 28.30 -20.83 3.07
N LYS A 131 28.41 -21.33 4.30
CA LYS A 131 29.66 -21.89 4.83
C LYS A 131 29.99 -23.23 4.18
N ASP A 132 31.29 -23.49 3.99
CA ASP A 132 31.79 -24.77 3.47
C ASP A 132 31.85 -25.86 4.55
N GLU A 133 32.14 -25.47 5.80
CA GLU A 133 32.15 -26.37 6.95
C GLU A 133 31.19 -25.85 8.03
N LEU A 134 30.34 -26.74 8.52
CA LEU A 134 29.33 -26.48 9.55
C LEU A 134 29.60 -27.35 10.76
N SER A 135 29.51 -26.76 11.95
CA SER A 135 29.52 -27.48 13.21
C SER A 135 28.14 -28.08 13.53
N ASP A 136 28.09 -29.11 14.38
CA ASP A 136 26.84 -29.73 14.83
C ASP A 136 25.82 -28.71 15.39
N LYS A 137 26.33 -27.66 16.06
CA LYS A 137 25.50 -26.56 16.59
C LYS A 137 24.88 -25.70 15.49
N GLU A 138 25.60 -25.51 14.39
CA GLU A 138 25.12 -24.71 13.26
C GLU A 138 24.09 -25.49 12.44
N TYR A 139 24.21 -26.82 12.34
CA TYR A 139 23.14 -27.66 11.79
C TYR A 139 21.85 -27.53 12.62
N GLU A 140 21.95 -27.63 13.95
CA GLU A 140 20.79 -27.45 14.84
C GLU A 140 20.18 -26.04 14.73
N GLU A 141 21.01 -25.02 14.49
CA GLU A 141 20.57 -23.65 14.25
C GLU A 141 19.84 -23.52 12.91
N ILE A 142 20.37 -24.13 11.84
CA ILE A 142 19.73 -24.18 10.52
C ILE A 142 18.35 -24.82 10.63
N ASP A 143 18.21 -25.97 11.29
CA ASP A 143 16.91 -26.65 11.44
C ASP A 143 15.85 -25.77 12.10
N LYS A 144 16.24 -25.00 13.13
CA LYS A 144 15.35 -24.06 13.82
C LYS A 144 14.96 -22.89 12.92
N LEU A 145 15.88 -22.39 12.12
CA LEU A 145 15.63 -21.31 11.17
C LEU A 145 14.73 -21.79 10.03
N GLU A 146 14.95 -23.00 9.49
CA GLU A 146 14.09 -23.59 8.47
C GLU A 146 12.67 -23.81 8.98
N TYR A 147 12.51 -24.33 10.20
CA TYR A 147 11.19 -24.47 10.82
C TYR A 147 10.43 -23.14 10.86
N TYR A 148 11.10 -22.05 11.24
CA TYR A 148 10.49 -20.71 11.27
C TYR A 148 10.18 -20.17 9.88
N LEU A 149 11.09 -20.33 8.92
CA LEU A 149 10.94 -19.81 7.55
C LEU A 149 9.89 -20.59 6.75
N ASP A 150 9.77 -21.90 6.98
CA ASP A 150 8.76 -22.76 6.35
C ASP A 150 7.33 -22.47 6.85
N GLU A 151 7.16 -21.89 8.05
CA GLU A 151 5.85 -21.45 8.56
C GLU A 151 5.33 -20.18 7.85
N ILE A 152 6.17 -19.46 7.10
CA ILE A 152 5.78 -18.22 6.42
C ILE A 152 5.00 -18.54 5.15
N PRO A 153 3.76 -18.05 5.00
CA PRO A 153 3.00 -18.26 3.78
C PRO A 153 3.67 -17.61 2.57
N ASP A 154 3.90 -18.39 1.51
CA ASP A 154 4.59 -17.95 0.27
C ASP A 154 4.03 -16.67 -0.35
N TYR A 155 2.72 -16.44 -0.24
CA TYR A 155 2.07 -15.27 -0.80
C TYR A 155 2.37 -13.96 -0.05
N LEU A 156 2.88 -14.03 1.18
CA LEU A 156 3.23 -12.85 1.98
C LEU A 156 4.67 -12.38 1.75
N ALA A 157 5.55 -13.26 1.27
CA ALA A 157 6.98 -12.97 1.14
C ALA A 157 7.58 -13.64 -0.11
N LYS A 158 6.90 -13.54 -1.25
CA LYS A 158 7.20 -14.31 -2.47
C LYS A 158 8.66 -14.23 -2.95
N GLU A 159 9.27 -13.04 -2.89
CA GLU A 159 10.67 -12.85 -3.28
C GLU A 159 11.63 -13.56 -2.30
N LEU A 160 11.37 -13.38 -1.00
CA LEU A 160 12.13 -14.02 0.08
C LEU A 160 11.99 -15.54 0.03
N THR A 161 10.77 -16.08 -0.11
CA THR A 161 10.54 -17.53 -0.14
C THR A 161 11.11 -18.18 -1.39
N ALA A 162 11.14 -17.48 -2.52
CA ALA A 162 11.81 -17.96 -3.73
C ALA A 162 13.33 -18.04 -3.54
N GLU A 163 13.97 -17.02 -2.97
CA GLU A 163 15.42 -17.04 -2.70
C GLU A 163 15.76 -18.08 -1.62
N TYR A 164 14.97 -18.16 -0.55
CA TYR A 164 15.09 -19.18 0.49
C TYR A 164 14.98 -20.59 -0.07
N SER A 165 13.96 -20.88 -0.87
CA SER A 165 13.77 -22.20 -1.50
C SER A 165 14.96 -22.58 -2.38
N ARG A 166 15.52 -21.61 -3.12
CA ARG A 166 16.74 -21.83 -3.91
C ARG A 166 17.93 -22.18 -3.03
N LEU A 167 18.17 -21.41 -1.97
CA LEU A 167 19.27 -21.65 -1.03
C LEU A 167 19.14 -23.01 -0.33
N LYS A 168 17.94 -23.39 0.10
CA LYS A 168 17.63 -24.69 0.71
C LYS A 168 17.92 -25.86 -0.23
N LEU A 169 17.54 -25.72 -1.50
CA LEU A 169 17.84 -26.72 -2.52
C LEU A 169 19.35 -26.84 -2.80
N GLU A 170 20.04 -25.71 -2.92
CA GLU A 170 21.50 -25.67 -3.09
C GLU A 170 22.22 -26.32 -1.91
N PHE A 171 21.77 -26.05 -0.69
CA PHE A 171 22.31 -26.64 0.53
C PHE A 171 22.09 -28.15 0.60
N SER A 172 20.87 -28.60 0.29
CA SER A 172 20.51 -30.02 0.28
C SER A 172 21.33 -30.83 -0.73
N ASN A 173 21.74 -30.20 -1.83
CA ASN A 173 22.56 -30.82 -2.87
C ASN A 173 24.08 -30.81 -2.57
N ARG A 174 24.53 -30.19 -1.47
CA ARG A 174 25.94 -30.21 -1.04
C ARG A 174 26.31 -31.47 -0.24
N GLY A 175 25.32 -32.20 0.27
CA GLY A 175 25.48 -33.50 0.92
C GLY A 175 25.49 -34.66 -0.08
#